data_AF-A0A6J1WSA5-F1
#
_entry.id   AF-A0A6J1WSA5-F1
#
_cell.length_a   1.000
_cell.length_b   1.000
_cell.length_c   1.000
_cell.angle_alpha   90.00
_cell.angle_beta   90.00
_cell.angle_gamma   90.00
#
_symmetry.space_group_name_H-M   'P 1'
#
loop_
_entity.id
_entity.type
_entity.pdbx_description
1 polymer ?
#
loop_
_entity_poly.entity_id
_entity_poly.type
_entity_poly.pdbx_seq_one_letter_code
_entity_poly.pdbx_strand_id
1 'polypeptide(L)'
;MVLQGVVGKLGAVFIIIPQPIVGGLFCVMFGMISAFGLSALQYVNLNSSRNLYIIGFSLFFPLVLTRWMSAHSGVINTGVEALDAVLQVLLSTSILVGGVVGCLLDNLIPGTDEERGLAAWAQQMALEAGGASEHGDTYDFPVGMSLIRRWKWTSYLPFMPTYETGKFTALFQGKKES
;
A
#
# COMPACT_ATOMS: atom_id res chain seq x y z
N MET A 1 0.55 -10.45 -17.71
CA MET A 1 0.87 -9.04 -18.04
C MET A 1 1.99 -8.90 -19.07
N VAL A 2 3.19 -9.49 -18.85
CA VAL A 2 4.31 -9.37 -19.82
C VAL A 2 3.95 -9.90 -21.22
N LEU A 3 3.48 -11.15 -21.32
CA LEU A 3 3.03 -11.73 -22.61
C LEU A 3 1.88 -10.94 -23.26
N GLN A 4 0.98 -10.41 -22.44
CA GLN A 4 -0.18 -9.65 -22.88
C GLN A 4 0.21 -8.27 -23.44
N GLY A 5 1.26 -7.64 -22.89
CA GLY A 5 1.81 -6.38 -23.38
C GLY A 5 2.60 -6.51 -24.68
N VAL A 6 3.18 -7.69 -24.96
CA VAL A 6 3.87 -7.97 -26.24
C VAL A 6 2.87 -8.18 -27.39
N VAL A 7 1.68 -8.69 -27.10
CA VAL A 7 0.63 -8.91 -28.10
C VAL A 7 -0.22 -7.63 -28.26
N GLY A 8 0.20 -6.73 -29.16
CA GLY A 8 -0.48 -5.46 -29.41
C GLY A 8 -1.97 -5.57 -29.80
N LYS A 9 -2.41 -6.71 -30.35
CA LYS A 9 -3.82 -6.98 -30.64
C LYS A 9 -4.70 -7.00 -29.38
N LEU A 10 -4.17 -7.40 -28.23
CA LEU A 10 -4.89 -7.36 -26.96
C LEU A 10 -5.06 -5.92 -26.46
N GLY A 11 -4.08 -5.05 -26.71
CA GLY A 11 -4.19 -3.61 -26.47
C GLY A 11 -5.34 -2.97 -27.25
N ALA A 12 -5.51 -3.34 -28.52
CA ALA A 12 -6.61 -2.84 -29.35
C ALA A 12 -7.99 -3.18 -28.77
N VAL A 13 -8.16 -4.36 -28.17
CA VAL A 13 -9.41 -4.76 -27.50
C VAL A 13 -9.72 -3.85 -26.30
N PHE A 14 -8.71 -3.46 -25.52
CA PHE A 14 -8.90 -2.56 -24.37
C PHE A 14 -9.25 -1.13 -24.79
N ILE A 15 -8.76 -0.64 -25.93
CA ILE A 15 -9.06 0.71 -26.45
C ILE A 15 -10.50 0.81 -26.97
N ILE A 16 -11.08 -0.30 -27.44
CA ILE A 16 -12.46 -0.34 -27.95
C ILE A 16 -13.50 -0.23 -26.81
N ILE A 17 -13.10 -0.44 -25.55
CA ILE A 17 -14.01 -0.37 -24.40
C ILE A 17 -14.52 1.08 -24.24
N PRO A 18 -15.85 1.33 -24.27
CA PRO A 18 -16.41 2.65 -24.08
C PRO A 18 -16.04 3.26 -22.72
N GLN A 19 -15.77 4.57 -22.70
CA GLN A 19 -15.44 5.32 -21.49
C GLN A 19 -16.46 5.14 -20.33
N PRO A 20 -17.79 5.06 -20.57
CA PRO A 20 -18.75 4.80 -19.49
C PRO A 20 -18.55 3.46 -18.77
N ILE A 21 -18.15 2.41 -19.50
CA ILE A 21 -17.86 1.09 -18.92
C ILE A 21 -16.60 1.16 -18.06
N VAL A 22 -15.56 1.83 -18.56
CA VAL A 22 -14.31 2.05 -17.82
C VAL A 22 -14.59 2.85 -16.54
N GLY A 23 -15.45 3.86 -16.58
CA GLY A 23 -15.90 4.59 -15.40
C GLY A 23 -16.62 3.71 -14.39
N GLY A 24 -17.49 2.80 -14.84
CA GLY A 24 -18.15 1.81 -13.98
C GLY A 24 -17.17 0.83 -13.32
N LEU A 25 -16.17 0.35 -14.07
CA LEU A 25 -15.10 -0.49 -13.52
C LEU A 25 -14.31 0.24 -12.44
N PHE A 26 -13.96 1.52 -12.67
CA PHE A 26 -13.30 2.34 -11.66
C PHE A 26 -14.17 2.57 -10.43
N CYS A 27 -15.47 2.77 -10.59
CA CYS A 27 -16.40 2.92 -9.46
C CYS A 27 -16.39 1.68 -8.55
N VAL A 28 -16.47 0.48 -9.13
CA VAL A 28 -16.40 -0.78 -8.37
C VAL A 28 -15.03 -0.94 -7.72
N MET A 29 -13.94 -0.68 -8.44
CA MET A 29 -12.58 -0.83 -7.91
C MET A 29 -12.31 0.13 -6.75
N PHE A 30 -12.64 1.41 -6.88
CA PHE A 30 -12.49 2.38 -5.78
C PHE A 30 -13.43 2.09 -4.61
N GLY A 31 -14.63 1.57 -4.86
CA GLY A 31 -15.54 1.10 -3.82
C GLY A 31 -14.94 -0.06 -3.03
N MET A 32 -14.38 -1.07 -3.71
CA MET A 32 -13.73 -2.21 -3.09
C MET A 32 -12.46 -1.81 -2.32
N ILE A 33 -11.60 -0.98 -2.90
CA ILE A 33 -10.40 -0.45 -2.21
C ILE A 33 -10.81 0.31 -0.94
N SER A 34 -11.85 1.13 -1.01
CA SER A 34 -12.37 1.85 0.16
C SER A 34 -12.92 0.89 1.22
N ALA A 35 -13.67 -0.13 0.81
CA ALA A 35 -14.19 -1.16 1.72
C ALA A 35 -13.05 -1.94 2.42
N PHE A 36 -12.02 -2.34 1.67
CA PHE A 36 -10.83 -2.97 2.25
C PHE A 36 -10.12 -2.04 3.24
N GLY A 37 -9.98 -0.75 2.94
CA GLY A 37 -9.42 0.22 3.87
C GLY A 37 -10.24 0.38 5.15
N LEU A 38 -11.56 0.49 5.02
CA LEU A 38 -12.48 0.60 6.17
C LEU A 38 -12.57 -0.69 6.98
N SER A 39 -12.31 -1.85 6.39
CA SER A 39 -12.32 -3.13 7.12
C SER A 39 -11.31 -3.15 8.27
N ALA A 40 -10.21 -2.39 8.18
CA ALA A 40 -9.26 -2.25 9.28
C ALA A 40 -9.89 -1.59 10.53
N LEU A 41 -10.93 -0.77 10.36
CA LEU A 41 -11.64 -0.14 11.48
C LEU A 41 -12.42 -1.15 12.33
N GLN A 42 -12.63 -2.37 11.85
CA GLN A 42 -13.29 -3.43 12.63
C GLN A 42 -12.50 -3.81 13.89
N TYR A 43 -11.20 -3.55 13.92
CA TYR A 43 -10.35 -3.82 15.07
C TYR A 43 -10.34 -2.65 16.07
N VAL A 44 -10.80 -1.46 15.67
CA VAL A 44 -10.74 -0.23 16.47
C VAL A 44 -11.99 -0.10 17.34
N ASN A 45 -11.86 0.43 18.56
CA ASN A 45 -13.02 0.70 19.40
C ASN A 45 -13.80 1.94 18.92
N LEU A 46 -14.90 1.72 18.20
CA LEU A 46 -15.79 2.78 17.69
C LEU A 46 -16.77 3.36 18.72
N ASN A 47 -16.77 2.89 19.97
CA ASN A 47 -17.53 3.54 21.05
C ASN A 47 -16.77 4.70 21.69
N SER A 48 -15.47 4.82 21.43
CA SER A 48 -14.66 5.93 21.93
C SER A 48 -14.85 7.17 21.05
N SER A 49 -15.29 8.26 21.67
CA SER A 49 -15.44 9.56 20.99
C SER A 49 -14.12 10.06 20.39
N ARG A 50 -12.98 9.72 21.00
CA ARG A 50 -11.63 9.99 20.47
C ARG A 50 -11.46 9.39 19.08
N ASN A 51 -11.69 8.09 18.95
CA ASN A 51 -11.46 7.36 17.69
C ASN A 51 -12.43 7.82 16.60
N LEU A 52 -13.70 8.02 16.96
CA LEU A 52 -14.71 8.56 16.04
C LEU A 52 -14.31 9.95 15.51
N TYR A 53 -13.78 10.81 16.38
CA TYR A 53 -13.30 12.13 15.98
C TYR A 53 -12.10 12.03 15.02
N ILE A 54 -11.10 11.21 15.34
CA ILE A 54 -9.90 11.04 14.50
C ILE A 54 -10.31 10.54 13.11
N ILE A 55 -11.12 9.47 13.04
CA ILE A 55 -11.59 8.88 11.77
C ILE A 55 -12.40 9.89 10.97
N GLY A 56 -13.37 10.54 11.60
CA GLY A 56 -14.23 11.52 10.93
C GLY A 56 -13.42 12.70 10.39
N PHE A 57 -12.54 13.27 11.21
CA PHE A 57 -11.72 14.40 10.81
C PHE A 57 -10.72 14.02 9.71
N SER A 58 -10.04 12.87 9.82
CA SER A 58 -9.06 12.41 8.82
C SER A 58 -9.70 12.06 7.46
N LEU A 59 -10.99 11.73 7.42
CA LEU A 59 -11.72 11.47 6.17
C LEU A 59 -12.25 12.76 5.53
N PHE A 60 -12.80 13.69 6.30
CA PHE A 60 -13.45 14.90 5.75
C PHE A 60 -12.50 16.08 5.53
N PHE A 61 -11.56 16.32 6.45
CA PHE A 61 -10.64 17.45 6.35
C PHE A 61 -9.83 17.48 5.06
N PRO A 62 -9.26 16.35 4.57
CA PRO A 62 -8.51 16.36 3.31
C PRO A 62 -9.38 16.74 2.11
N LEU A 63 -10.66 16.34 2.08
CA LEU A 63 -11.56 16.71 0.99
C LEU A 63 -11.77 18.22 0.92
N VAL A 64 -11.87 18.88 2.08
CA VAL A 64 -12.02 20.34 2.16
C VAL A 64 -10.70 21.04 1.83
N LEU A 65 -9.59 20.60 2.44
CA LEU A 65 -8.28 21.22 2.28
C LEU A 65 -7.81 21.13 0.82
N THR A 66 -7.91 19.96 0.19
CA THR A 66 -7.48 19.79 -1.22
C THR A 66 -8.29 20.63 -2.19
N ARG A 67 -9.60 20.79 -1.94
CA ARG A 67 -10.45 21.69 -2.72
C ARG A 67 -10.07 23.16 -2.53
N TRP A 68 -9.79 23.56 -1.28
CA TRP A 68 -9.32 24.91 -0.99
C TRP A 68 -7.96 25.20 -1.65
N MET A 69 -7.02 24.26 -1.56
CA MET A 69 -5.70 24.32 -2.19
C MET A 69 -5.78 24.41 -3.73
N SER A 70 -6.72 23.69 -4.34
CA SER A 70 -6.96 23.77 -5.78
C SER A 70 -7.55 25.12 -6.20
N ALA A 71 -8.36 25.76 -5.35
CA ALA A 71 -8.93 27.08 -5.61
C ALA A 71 -7.92 28.22 -5.37
N HIS A 72 -6.90 27.99 -4.54
CA HIS A 72 -5.91 28.99 -4.11
C HIS A 72 -4.47 28.55 -4.43
N SER A 73 -4.21 28.16 -5.68
CA SER A 73 -2.93 27.58 -6.14
C SER A 73 -1.72 28.53 -6.16
N GLY A 74 -1.85 29.75 -5.62
CA GLY A 74 -0.77 30.75 -5.53
C GLY A 74 -0.52 31.29 -4.11
N VAL A 75 -1.06 30.64 -3.08
CA VAL A 75 -0.88 31.07 -1.68
C VAL A 75 0.48 30.66 -1.10
N ILE A 76 1.04 29.55 -1.57
CA ILE A 76 2.36 29.08 -1.14
C ILE A 76 3.39 29.87 -1.94
N ASN A 77 4.05 30.83 -1.27
CA ASN A 77 5.18 31.60 -1.82
C ASN A 77 6.35 31.51 -0.83
N THR A 78 7.12 30.44 -0.90
CA THR A 78 8.34 30.27 -0.08
C THR A 78 9.56 30.94 -0.72
N GLY A 79 9.41 31.47 -1.94
CA GLY A 79 10.47 32.13 -2.72
C GLY A 79 11.27 31.17 -3.60
N VAL A 80 10.97 29.88 -3.57
CA VAL A 80 11.56 28.84 -4.44
C VAL A 80 10.44 28.11 -5.17
N GLU A 81 10.32 28.35 -6.48
CA GLU A 81 9.22 27.81 -7.30
C GLU A 81 9.11 26.27 -7.24
N ALA A 82 10.24 25.56 -7.18
CA ALA A 82 10.26 24.11 -7.08
C ALA A 82 9.67 23.60 -5.76
N LEU A 83 9.92 24.30 -4.64
CA LEU A 83 9.39 23.93 -3.33
C LEU A 83 7.89 24.21 -3.26
N ASP A 84 7.45 25.35 -3.81
CA ASP A 84 6.05 25.73 -3.88
C ASP A 84 5.24 24.70 -4.69
N ALA A 85 5.77 24.24 -5.81
CA ALA A 85 5.14 23.19 -6.62
C ALA A 85 5.03 21.85 -5.87
N VAL A 86 6.08 21.42 -5.18
CA VAL A 86 6.06 20.18 -4.39
C VAL A 86 5.03 20.28 -3.27
N LEU A 87 5.04 21.38 -2.50
CA LEU A 87 4.07 21.59 -1.43
C LEU A 87 2.64 21.64 -1.97
N GLN A 88 2.41 22.31 -3.10
CA GLN A 88 1.11 22.36 -3.76
C GLN A 88 0.59 20.96 -4.11
N VAL A 89 1.45 20.09 -4.67
CA VAL A 89 1.07 18.70 -5.00
C VAL A 89 0.80 17.87 -3.75
N LEU A 90 1.65 17.98 -2.72
CA LEU A 90 1.48 17.24 -1.47
C LEU A 90 0.18 17.66 -0.76
N LEU A 91 -0.08 18.96 -0.62
CA LEU A 91 -1.29 19.47 0.04
C LEU A 91 -2.57 19.29 -0.79
N SER A 92 -2.48 19.14 -2.12
CA SER A 92 -3.63 18.81 -2.97
C SER A 92 -3.91 17.30 -3.10
N THR A 93 -3.03 16.44 -2.56
CA THR A 93 -3.23 14.98 -2.55
C THR A 93 -4.01 14.55 -1.31
N SER A 94 -5.30 14.25 -1.47
CA SER A 94 -6.22 13.95 -0.36
C SER A 94 -5.82 12.73 0.47
N ILE A 95 -5.30 11.68 -0.18
CA ILE A 95 -4.87 10.44 0.49
C ILE A 95 -3.69 10.71 1.43
N LEU A 96 -2.70 11.47 0.97
CA LEU A 96 -1.52 11.82 1.77
C LEU A 96 -1.94 12.68 2.96
N VAL A 97 -2.70 13.75 2.72
CA VAL A 97 -3.17 14.64 3.76
C VAL A 97 -4.02 13.88 4.79
N GLY A 98 -4.91 13.00 4.35
CA GLY A 98 -5.72 12.17 5.26
C GLY A 98 -4.90 11.23 6.11
N GLY A 99 -3.91 10.55 5.52
CA GLY A 99 -2.99 9.69 6.25
C GLY A 99 -2.17 10.46 7.29
N VAL A 100 -1.56 11.57 6.88
CA VAL A 100 -0.75 12.41 7.77
C VAL A 100 -1.59 12.97 8.91
N VAL A 101 -2.77 13.53 8.62
CA VAL A 101 -3.67 14.09 9.63
C VAL A 101 -4.17 13.00 10.59
N GLY A 102 -4.55 11.82 10.08
CA GLY A 102 -4.95 10.68 10.89
C GLY A 102 -3.83 10.22 11.83
N CYS A 103 -2.61 10.05 11.31
CA CYS A 103 -1.45 9.68 12.13
C CYS A 103 -1.10 10.75 13.17
N LEU A 104 -1.11 12.04 12.78
CA LEU A 104 -0.81 13.13 13.71
C LEU A 104 -1.84 13.19 14.84
N LEU A 105 -3.12 13.07 14.54
CA LEU A 105 -4.18 13.11 15.55
C LEU A 105 -4.17 11.88 16.46
N ASP A 106 -3.88 10.70 15.92
CA ASP A 106 -3.74 9.48 16.72
C ASP A 106 -2.56 9.56 17.70
N ASN A 107 -1.45 10.22 17.32
CA ASN A 107 -0.31 10.41 18.22
C ASN A 107 -0.49 11.58 19.20
N LEU A 108 -1.19 12.65 18.79
CA LEU A 108 -1.38 13.84 19.61
C LEU A 108 -2.40 13.60 20.73
N ILE A 109 -3.46 12.83 20.47
CA ILE A 109 -4.51 12.58 21.44
C ILE A 109 -4.19 11.28 22.21
N PRO A 110 -4.06 11.32 23.55
CA PRO A 110 -3.67 10.15 24.31
C PRO A 110 -4.70 9.02 24.19
N GLY A 111 -4.20 7.79 24.07
CA GLY A 111 -5.03 6.61 23.91
C GLY A 111 -4.33 5.31 24.26
N THR A 112 -5.13 4.29 24.57
CA THR A 112 -4.62 2.93 24.86
C THR A 112 -4.51 2.11 23.58
N ASP A 113 -3.57 1.16 23.55
CA ASP A 113 -3.31 0.31 22.39
C ASP A 113 -4.46 -0.65 22.07
N GLU A 114 -5.26 -1.01 23.09
CA GLU A 114 -6.49 -1.77 22.93
C GLU A 114 -7.58 -0.95 22.24
N GLU A 115 -7.78 0.31 22.64
CA GLU A 115 -8.76 1.19 21.99
C GLU A 115 -8.38 1.51 20.54
N ARG A 116 -7.08 1.55 20.23
CA ARG A 116 -6.57 1.72 18.85
C ARG A 116 -6.72 0.46 17.99
N GLY A 117 -7.03 -0.69 18.59
CA GLY A 117 -7.17 -1.96 17.88
C GLY A 117 -5.86 -2.64 17.50
N LEU A 118 -4.71 -2.15 18.01
CA LEU A 118 -3.38 -2.65 17.65
C LEU A 118 -3.17 -4.08 18.15
N ALA A 119 -3.66 -4.40 19.35
CA ALA A 119 -3.56 -5.74 19.93
C ALA A 119 -4.38 -6.77 19.13
N ALA A 120 -5.64 -6.45 18.81
CA ALA A 120 -6.52 -7.30 18.02
C ALA A 120 -5.98 -7.51 16.60
N TRP A 121 -5.47 -6.45 15.98
CA TRP A 121 -4.85 -6.52 14.66
C TRP A 121 -3.57 -7.37 14.66
N ALA A 122 -2.70 -7.20 15.66
CA ALA A 122 -1.48 -8.00 15.79
C ALA A 122 -1.79 -9.51 15.96
N GLN A 123 -2.82 -9.86 16.74
CA GLN A 123 -3.23 -11.25 16.92
C GLN A 123 -3.73 -11.87 15.61
N GLN A 124 -4.56 -11.15 14.83
CA GLN A 124 -5.04 -11.64 13.54
C GLN A 124 -3.88 -11.88 12.54
N MET A 125 -2.95 -10.93 12.45
CA MET A 125 -1.80 -11.04 11.55
C MET A 125 -0.86 -12.20 11.96
N ALA A 126 -0.72 -12.46 13.26
CA ALA A 126 0.05 -13.60 13.77
C ALA A 126 -0.63 -14.95 13.43
N LEU A 127 -1.96 -15.02 13.44
CA LEU A 127 -2.72 -16.21 13.07
C LEU A 127 -2.62 -16.51 11.57
N GLU A 128 -2.66 -15.50 10.70
CA GLU A 128 -2.44 -15.71 9.25
C GLU A 128 -1.02 -16.21 8.94
N ALA A 129 0.00 -15.67 9.63
CA ALA A 129 1.37 -16.16 9.48
C ALA A 129 1.54 -17.62 9.94
N GLY A 130 0.79 -18.07 10.96
CA GLY A 130 0.76 -19.47 11.40
C GLY A 130 0.01 -20.40 10.44
N GLY A 131 -1.05 -19.93 9.78
CA GLY A 131 -1.82 -20.69 8.79
C GLY A 131 -1.12 -20.84 7.43
N ALA A 132 -0.14 -19.97 7.12
CA ALA A 132 0.66 -20.04 5.90
C ALA A 132 1.59 -21.27 5.84
N SER A 133 1.68 -22.09 6.90
CA SER A 133 2.48 -23.31 6.91
C SER A 133 1.75 -24.56 6.38
N GLU A 134 0.43 -24.53 6.13
CA GLU A 134 -0.34 -25.71 5.68
C GLU A 134 -0.55 -25.81 4.16
N HIS A 135 -0.39 -24.71 3.40
CA HIS A 135 -0.38 -24.72 1.93
C HIS A 135 1.03 -24.38 1.47
N GLY A 136 1.71 -25.36 0.85
CA GLY A 136 3.13 -25.31 0.48
C GLY A 136 3.59 -23.99 -0.13
N ASP A 137 4.88 -23.71 0.07
CA ASP A 137 5.60 -22.48 -0.29
C ASP A 137 4.91 -21.71 -1.44
N THR A 138 4.29 -20.57 -1.10
CA THR A 138 3.45 -19.73 -1.98
C THR A 138 4.15 -19.30 -3.28
N TYR A 139 5.46 -19.51 -3.37
CA TYR A 139 6.30 -19.15 -4.51
C TYR A 139 6.69 -20.35 -5.39
N ASP A 140 6.41 -21.59 -5.00
CA ASP A 140 6.75 -22.76 -5.81
C ASP A 140 5.97 -22.76 -7.13
N PHE A 141 6.70 -22.89 -8.25
CA PHE A 141 6.07 -22.97 -9.56
C PHE A 141 5.33 -24.31 -9.73
N PRO A 142 4.13 -24.32 -10.34
CA PRO A 142 3.34 -25.55 -10.52
C PRO A 142 4.00 -26.58 -11.44
N VAL A 143 4.98 -26.18 -12.26
CA VAL A 143 5.72 -27.05 -13.18
C VAL A 143 7.20 -26.65 -13.21
N GLY A 144 8.12 -27.63 -13.23
CA GLY A 144 9.54 -27.40 -13.50
C GLY A 144 10.42 -27.07 -12.28
N MET A 145 9.88 -27.14 -11.05
CA MET A 145 10.65 -26.88 -9.82
C MET A 145 11.85 -27.82 -9.63
N SER A 146 11.79 -29.05 -10.16
CA SER A 146 12.93 -29.98 -10.13
C SER A 146 14.13 -29.50 -10.95
N LEU A 147 13.91 -28.73 -12.02
CA LEU A 147 14.98 -28.14 -12.85
C LEU A 147 15.56 -26.87 -12.21
N ILE A 148 14.71 -26.05 -11.59
CA ILE A 148 15.13 -24.79 -10.93
C ILE A 148 15.92 -25.08 -9.65
N ARG A 149 15.51 -26.08 -8.85
CA ARG A 149 16.24 -26.53 -7.65
C ARG A 149 17.58 -27.18 -7.97
N ARG A 150 17.78 -27.67 -9.20
CA ARG A 150 19.06 -28.25 -9.66
C ARG A 150 20.16 -27.19 -9.82
N TRP A 151 19.80 -25.92 -9.94
CA TRP A 151 20.73 -24.83 -10.24
C TRP A 151 21.08 -24.03 -8.99
N LYS A 152 22.30 -24.21 -8.45
CA LYS A 152 22.75 -23.58 -7.18
C LYS A 152 22.79 -22.04 -7.19
N TRP A 153 22.79 -21.40 -8.36
CA TRP A 153 22.80 -19.93 -8.45
C TRP A 153 21.42 -19.31 -8.18
N THR A 154 20.33 -20.06 -8.34
CA THR A 154 18.97 -19.56 -8.12
C THR A 154 18.68 -19.34 -6.63
N SER A 155 19.45 -19.95 -5.71
CA SER A 155 19.35 -19.71 -4.26
C SER A 155 19.92 -18.37 -3.80
N TYR A 156 20.65 -17.65 -4.65
CA TYR A 156 21.18 -16.32 -4.34
C TYR A 156 20.25 -15.20 -4.80
N LEU A 157 19.35 -15.46 -5.75
CA LEU A 157 18.49 -14.42 -6.31
C LEU A 157 17.26 -14.20 -5.43
N PRO A 158 17.03 -12.99 -4.90
CA PRO A 158 15.96 -12.72 -3.92
C PRO A 158 14.54 -12.85 -4.49
N PHE A 159 14.40 -13.01 -5.81
CA PHE A 159 13.11 -13.16 -6.50
C PHE A 159 12.81 -14.60 -6.94
N MET A 160 13.69 -15.56 -6.62
CA MET A 160 13.50 -16.97 -6.99
C MET A 160 12.89 -17.78 -5.84
N PRO A 161 12.05 -18.78 -6.13
CA PRO A 161 11.40 -19.60 -5.10
C PRO A 161 12.37 -20.47 -4.30
N THR A 162 13.59 -20.67 -4.80
CA THR A 162 14.65 -21.42 -4.12
C THR A 162 15.57 -20.50 -3.29
N TYR A 163 15.20 -19.23 -3.11
CA TYR A 163 16.01 -18.28 -2.36
C TYR A 163 16.12 -18.68 -0.88
N GLU A 164 17.35 -18.74 -0.38
CA GLU A 164 17.61 -18.90 1.05
C GLU A 164 18.06 -17.58 1.66
N THR A 165 17.27 -17.10 2.61
CA THR A 165 17.51 -15.84 3.32
C THR A 165 18.91 -15.82 3.94
N GLY A 166 19.74 -14.88 3.50
CA GLY A 166 21.10 -14.66 4.02
C GLY A 166 22.25 -15.01 3.06
N LYS A 167 22.02 -15.86 2.04
CA LYS A 167 23.08 -16.23 1.07
C LYS A 167 23.49 -15.08 0.15
N PHE A 168 22.55 -14.23 -0.25
CA PHE A 168 22.84 -13.04 -1.07
C PHE A 168 23.65 -12.01 -0.29
N THR A 169 23.29 -11.75 0.97
CA THR A 169 23.99 -10.81 1.84
C THR A 169 25.42 -11.25 2.15
N ALA A 170 25.65 -12.57 2.28
CA ALA A 170 26.99 -13.13 2.48
C ALA A 170 27.97 -12.86 1.32
N LEU A 171 27.49 -12.70 0.08
CA LEU A 171 28.34 -12.34 -1.07
C LEU A 171 28.96 -10.94 -0.94
N PHE A 172 28.31 -10.03 -0.22
CA PHE A 172 28.78 -8.65 -0.04
C PHE A 172 29.55 -8.44 1.27
N GLN A 173 29.44 -9.35 2.24
CA GLN A 173 30.18 -9.29 3.50
C GLN A 173 31.59 -9.90 3.40
N GLY A 174 31.82 -10.87 2.51
CA GLY A 174 33.10 -11.58 2.36
C GLY A 174 34.26 -10.80 1.70
N LYS A 175 34.09 -9.52 1.35
CA LYS A 175 35.15 -8.71 0.68
C LYS A 175 35.73 -7.59 1.56
N LYS A 176 35.42 -7.58 2.86
CA LYS A 176 35.89 -6.54 3.80
C LYS A 176 37.13 -6.91 4.63
N GLU A 177 37.69 -8.10 4.44
CA GLU A 177 38.96 -8.52 5.07
C GLU A 177 39.94 -9.01 3.99
N SER A 178 40.63 -8.07 3.35
CA SER A 178 41.95 -8.27 2.75
C SER A 178 42.68 -6.95 2.63
#